data_AF-A0A0C2GZU9-F1
#
_entry.id   AF-A0A0C2GZU9-F1
#
_cell.length_a   1.000
_cell.length_b   1.000
_cell.length_c   1.000
_cell.angle_alpha   90.00
_cell.angle_beta   90.00
_cell.angle_gamma   90.00
#
_symmetry.space_group_name_H-M   'P 1'
#
loop_
_entity.id
_entity.type
_entity.pdbx_description
1 polymer ?
#
loop_
_entity_poly.entity_id
_entity_poly.type
_entity_poly.pdbx_seq_one_letter_code
_entity_poly.pdbx_strand_id
1 'polypeptide(L)'
;MITRNQSNREKKTELAAFKTRISLACKTISALQTKVQTLDQAFEFPSTATECTIFIAEKMAEIDEVKLSLSVLLENLKSQIDVVVTNTMARKEQSERERLVNDLDAFLNTEAHETEIIAIQWTGRLKYRLGKLEKQSSLIQARPTTPGVTSARDADRDSTLSPIRHIENKMRLPQLEVPEEGRPSSTDEILDILENATAMKETIALTTDAFNDSFTLDHAKHDHTGEGHSSHARFEQPLRNADQRTKTRSRCVCGSSAHTVMQCPTFRTPEARRNEAGRRGSCWKCFYGNHKSIN
;
A
#
# COMPACT_ATOMS: atom_id res chain seq x y z
N MET A 1 -17.39 -29.53 -33.62
CA MET A 1 -18.06 -28.27 -33.24
C MET A 1 -18.66 -28.29 -31.83
N ILE A 2 -19.28 -29.39 -31.38
CA ILE A 2 -19.96 -29.49 -30.08
C ILE A 2 -18.99 -29.30 -28.87
N THR A 3 -17.79 -29.88 -28.92
CA THR A 3 -16.79 -29.82 -27.84
C THR A 3 -16.22 -28.42 -27.58
N ARG A 4 -16.09 -27.59 -28.62
CA ARG A 4 -15.54 -26.23 -28.50
C ARG A 4 -16.54 -25.27 -27.84
N ASN A 5 -17.83 -25.46 -28.13
CA ASN A 5 -18.90 -24.68 -27.51
C ASN A 5 -19.08 -25.02 -26.03
N GLN A 6 -18.90 -26.29 -25.65
CA GLN A 6 -18.98 -26.72 -24.26
C GLN A 6 -17.79 -26.18 -23.43
N SER A 7 -16.56 -26.28 -23.94
CA SER A 7 -15.37 -25.72 -23.30
C SER A 7 -15.47 -24.20 -23.10
N ASN A 8 -15.97 -23.46 -24.09
CA ASN A 8 -16.16 -22.01 -23.97
C ASN A 8 -17.22 -21.64 -22.91
N ARG A 9 -18.23 -22.48 -22.71
CA ARG A 9 -19.28 -22.25 -21.70
C ARG A 9 -18.76 -22.48 -20.29
N GLU A 10 -17.95 -23.52 -20.09
CA GLU A 10 -17.32 -23.83 -18.80
C GLU A 10 -16.39 -22.69 -18.36
N LYS A 11 -15.52 -22.21 -19.26
CA LYS A 11 -14.58 -21.11 -18.95
C LYS A 11 -15.27 -19.80 -18.58
N LYS A 12 -16.37 -19.45 -19.28
CA LYS A 12 -17.18 -18.27 -18.94
C LYS A 12 -17.82 -18.38 -17.56
N THR A 13 -18.28 -19.58 -17.22
CA THR A 13 -18.90 -19.86 -15.92
C THR A 13 -17.86 -19.78 -14.79
N GLU A 14 -16.64 -20.26 -15.04
CA GLU A 14 -15.53 -20.19 -14.11
C GLU A 14 -15.11 -18.74 -13.81
N LEU A 15 -14.94 -17.91 -14.84
CA LEU A 15 -14.63 -16.49 -14.66
C LEU A 15 -15.72 -15.74 -13.88
N ALA A 16 -16.99 -16.01 -14.17
CA ALA A 16 -18.11 -15.43 -13.43
C ALA A 16 -18.09 -15.82 -11.95
N ALA A 17 -17.71 -17.05 -11.62
CA ALA A 17 -17.55 -17.51 -10.25
C ALA A 17 -16.39 -16.81 -9.53
N PHE A 18 -15.27 -16.55 -10.21
CA PHE A 18 -14.17 -15.75 -9.66
C PHE A 18 -14.60 -14.32 -9.37
N LYS A 19 -15.21 -13.63 -10.35
CA LYS A 19 -15.73 -12.27 -10.18
C LYS A 19 -16.68 -12.18 -8.99
N THR A 20 -17.60 -13.16 -8.85
CA THR A 20 -18.53 -13.23 -7.71
C THR A 20 -17.82 -13.33 -6.36
N ARG A 21 -16.76 -14.15 -6.25
CA ARG A 21 -16.00 -14.29 -5.00
C ARG A 21 -15.24 -13.02 -4.64
N ILE A 22 -14.66 -12.35 -5.63
CA ILE A 22 -13.98 -11.06 -5.43
C ILE A 22 -14.99 -10.01 -4.97
N SER A 23 -16.14 -9.87 -5.65
CA SER A 23 -17.20 -8.95 -5.25
C SER A 23 -17.71 -9.22 -3.83
N LEU A 24 -17.82 -10.50 -3.43
CA LEU A 24 -18.21 -10.85 -2.08
C LEU A 24 -17.15 -10.44 -1.04
N ALA A 25 -15.87 -10.65 -1.34
CA ALA A 25 -14.77 -10.20 -0.49
C ALA A 25 -14.79 -8.67 -0.34
N CYS A 26 -14.95 -7.93 -1.44
CA CYS A 26 -15.07 -6.47 -1.41
C CYS A 26 -16.25 -6.01 -0.54
N LYS A 27 -17.44 -6.58 -0.75
CA LYS A 27 -18.64 -6.27 0.06
C LYS A 27 -18.44 -6.54 1.55
N THR A 28 -17.72 -7.61 1.88
CA THR A 28 -17.42 -7.96 3.28
C THR A 28 -16.50 -6.92 3.92
N ILE A 29 -15.52 -6.40 3.17
CA ILE A 29 -14.70 -5.26 3.62
C ILE A 29 -15.58 -4.02 3.80
N SER A 30 -16.42 -3.69 2.82
CA SER A 30 -17.33 -2.53 2.90
C SER A 30 -18.28 -2.61 4.10
N ALA A 31 -18.63 -3.80 4.59
CA ALA A 31 -19.46 -3.96 5.78
C ALA A 31 -18.80 -3.40 7.07
N LEU A 32 -17.48 -3.21 7.09
CA LEU A 32 -16.78 -2.56 8.19
C LEU A 32 -16.94 -1.03 8.21
N GLN A 33 -17.46 -0.43 7.13
CA GLN A 33 -17.53 1.02 6.96
C GLN A 33 -18.18 1.73 8.14
N THR A 34 -19.34 1.27 8.59
CA THR A 34 -20.06 1.90 9.71
C THR A 34 -19.24 1.88 11.00
N LYS A 35 -18.57 0.75 11.30
CA LYS A 35 -17.70 0.64 12.48
C LYS A 35 -16.53 1.63 12.40
N VAL A 36 -15.86 1.70 11.24
CA VAL A 36 -14.76 2.64 11.01
C VAL A 36 -15.23 4.09 11.16
N GLN A 37 -16.38 4.43 10.58
CA GLN A 37 -16.94 5.78 10.66
C GLN A 37 -17.26 6.17 12.11
N THR A 38 -17.84 5.27 12.91
CA THR A 38 -18.10 5.53 14.33
C THR A 38 -16.81 5.77 15.11
N LEU A 39 -15.76 4.96 14.87
CA LEU A 39 -14.46 5.13 15.53
C LEU A 39 -13.69 6.37 15.07
N ASP A 40 -14.04 6.90 13.89
CA ASP A 40 -13.48 8.13 13.35
C ASP A 40 -14.25 9.40 13.77
N GLN A 41 -15.34 9.27 14.53
CA GLN A 41 -16.03 10.43 15.10
C GLN A 41 -15.30 10.97 16.35
N ALA A 42 -15.65 12.18 16.76
CA ALA A 42 -15.18 12.72 18.04
C ALA A 42 -15.69 11.84 19.19
N PHE A 43 -14.82 11.53 20.15
CA PHE A 43 -15.20 10.77 21.33
C PHE A 43 -15.80 11.70 22.39
N GLU A 44 -16.95 11.33 22.92
CA GLU A 44 -17.51 11.95 24.12
C GLU A 44 -16.96 11.23 25.35
N PHE A 45 -15.92 11.80 25.95
CA PHE A 45 -15.27 11.20 27.10
C PHE A 45 -16.15 11.30 28.36
N PRO A 46 -16.15 10.26 29.21
CA PRO A 46 -16.75 10.32 30.53
C PRO A 46 -16.17 11.43 31.42
N SER A 47 -16.86 11.71 32.53
CA SER A 47 -16.47 12.81 33.43
C SER A 47 -15.40 12.42 34.47
N THR A 48 -15.30 11.14 34.81
CA THR A 48 -14.37 10.66 35.83
C THR A 48 -13.14 9.99 35.23
N ALA A 49 -12.00 10.07 35.93
CA ALA A 49 -10.75 9.48 35.46
C ALA A 49 -10.82 7.95 35.29
N THR A 50 -11.54 7.27 36.18
CA THR A 50 -11.74 5.82 36.14
C THR A 50 -12.57 5.42 34.93
N GLU A 51 -13.71 6.08 34.69
CA GLU A 51 -14.55 5.83 33.52
C GLU A 51 -13.81 6.15 32.22
N CYS A 52 -13.04 7.24 32.17
CA CYS A 52 -12.19 7.55 31.01
C CYS A 52 -11.17 6.45 30.73
N THR A 53 -10.57 5.87 31.76
CA THR A 53 -9.58 4.78 31.58
C THR A 53 -10.24 3.54 30.97
N ILE A 54 -11.42 3.16 31.46
CA ILE A 54 -12.20 2.04 30.93
C ILE A 54 -12.62 2.32 29.49
N PHE A 55 -13.22 3.48 29.24
CA PHE A 55 -13.68 3.89 27.92
C PHE A 55 -12.54 3.92 26.89
N ILE A 56 -11.37 4.46 27.25
CA ILE A 56 -10.20 4.47 26.37
C ILE A 56 -9.78 3.03 26.04
N ALA A 57 -9.67 2.16 27.05
CA ALA A 57 -9.29 0.76 26.82
C ALA A 57 -10.29 0.03 25.90
N GLU A 58 -11.60 0.26 26.08
CA GLU A 58 -12.65 -0.29 25.22
C GLU A 58 -12.52 0.21 23.78
N LYS A 59 -12.32 1.51 23.57
CA LYS A 59 -12.14 2.08 22.23
C LYS A 59 -10.85 1.64 21.54
N MET A 60 -9.77 1.46 22.28
CA MET A 60 -8.54 0.88 21.74
C MET A 60 -8.79 -0.57 21.28
N ALA A 61 -9.48 -1.38 22.10
CA ALA A 61 -9.82 -2.75 21.75
C ALA A 61 -10.74 -2.84 20.52
N GLU A 62 -11.76 -1.98 20.42
CA GLU A 62 -12.64 -1.88 19.23
C GLU A 62 -11.83 -1.53 17.97
N ILE A 63 -10.89 -0.59 18.06
CA ILE A 63 -10.01 -0.23 16.94
C ILE A 63 -9.15 -1.42 16.51
N ASP A 64 -8.57 -2.15 17.46
CA ASP A 64 -7.72 -3.30 17.14
C ASP A 64 -8.53 -4.47 16.56
N GLU A 65 -9.76 -4.71 17.01
CA GLU A 65 -10.67 -5.70 16.39
C GLU A 65 -10.94 -5.35 14.92
N VAL A 66 -11.26 -4.08 14.63
CA VAL A 66 -11.52 -3.62 13.25
C VAL A 66 -10.25 -3.73 12.39
N LYS A 67 -9.09 -3.33 12.91
CA LYS A 67 -7.80 -3.47 12.20
C LYS A 67 -7.47 -4.92 11.88
N LEU A 68 -7.68 -5.83 12.83
CA LEU A 68 -7.46 -7.26 12.65
C LEU A 68 -8.40 -7.81 11.58
N SER A 69 -9.70 -7.50 11.69
CA SER A 69 -10.72 -7.92 10.72
C SER A 69 -10.41 -7.42 9.32
N LEU A 70 -10.06 -6.14 9.18
CA LEU A 70 -9.69 -5.54 7.90
C LEU A 70 -8.47 -6.24 7.27
N SER A 71 -7.45 -6.55 8.07
CA SER A 71 -6.24 -7.24 7.62
C SER A 71 -6.56 -8.65 7.08
N VAL A 72 -7.37 -9.41 7.79
CA VAL A 72 -7.79 -10.77 7.37
C VAL A 72 -8.62 -10.70 6.08
N LEU A 73 -9.54 -9.74 5.97
CA LEU A 73 -10.39 -9.61 4.80
C LEU A 73 -9.62 -9.15 3.55
N LEU A 74 -8.65 -8.25 3.72
CA LEU A 74 -7.75 -7.84 2.63
C LEU A 74 -6.90 -9.01 2.13
N GLU A 75 -6.37 -9.83 3.03
CA GLU A 75 -5.61 -11.03 2.64
C GLU A 75 -6.49 -12.03 1.88
N ASN A 76 -7.74 -12.22 2.29
CA ASN A 76 -8.69 -13.02 1.54
C ASN A 76 -8.95 -12.44 0.13
N LEU A 77 -9.20 -11.13 0.02
CA LEU A 77 -9.39 -10.46 -1.28
C LEU A 77 -8.17 -10.69 -2.19
N LYS A 78 -6.96 -10.45 -1.68
CA LYS A 78 -5.71 -10.69 -2.39
C LYS A 78 -5.58 -12.13 -2.85
N SER A 79 -5.87 -13.10 -1.97
CA SER A 79 -5.86 -14.52 -2.32
C SER A 79 -6.83 -14.85 -3.46
N GLN A 80 -8.05 -14.30 -3.46
CA GLN A 80 -9.00 -14.51 -4.56
C GLN A 80 -8.48 -13.92 -5.88
N ILE A 81 -7.85 -12.74 -5.84
CA ILE A 81 -7.23 -12.09 -7.00
C ILE A 81 -6.10 -12.95 -7.55
N ASP A 82 -5.20 -13.43 -6.69
CA ASP A 82 -4.06 -14.26 -7.09
C ASP A 82 -4.51 -15.57 -7.77
N VAL A 83 -5.57 -16.19 -7.25
CA VAL A 83 -6.12 -17.43 -7.84
C VAL A 83 -6.68 -17.15 -9.24
N VAL A 84 -7.44 -16.06 -9.44
CA VAL A 84 -8.01 -15.77 -10.77
C VAL A 84 -6.94 -15.33 -11.76
N VAL A 85 -5.92 -14.56 -11.33
CA VAL A 85 -4.78 -14.18 -12.17
C VAL A 85 -4.01 -15.42 -12.59
N THR A 86 -3.69 -16.31 -11.66
CA THR A 86 -2.97 -17.57 -11.94
C THR A 86 -3.76 -18.45 -12.92
N ASN A 87 -5.06 -18.61 -12.69
CA ASN A 87 -5.95 -19.37 -13.58
C ASN A 87 -6.00 -18.76 -15.00
N THR A 88 -6.07 -17.43 -15.08
CA THR A 88 -6.09 -16.70 -16.35
C THR A 88 -4.78 -16.87 -17.11
N MET A 89 -3.64 -16.80 -16.43
CA MET A 89 -2.32 -16.96 -17.04
C MET A 89 -2.04 -18.40 -17.49
N ALA A 90 -2.66 -19.40 -16.85
CA ALA A 90 -2.55 -20.80 -17.24
C ALA A 90 -3.26 -21.16 -18.56
N ARG A 91 -4.01 -20.22 -19.18
CA ARG A 91 -4.71 -20.46 -20.44
C ARG A 91 -3.73 -20.65 -21.59
N LYS A 92 -3.92 -21.72 -22.38
CA LYS A 92 -3.03 -22.10 -23.49
C LYS A 92 -3.16 -21.19 -24.71
N GLU A 93 -4.36 -20.73 -25.03
CA GLU A 93 -4.61 -19.86 -26.17
C GLU A 93 -4.28 -18.41 -25.79
N GLN A 94 -3.31 -17.80 -26.50
CA GLN A 94 -2.84 -16.44 -26.20
C GLN A 94 -3.96 -15.39 -26.35
N SER A 95 -4.74 -15.46 -27.43
CA SER A 95 -5.85 -14.53 -27.67
C SER A 95 -6.96 -14.66 -26.61
N GLU A 96 -7.16 -15.86 -26.06
CA GLU A 96 -8.07 -16.07 -24.94
C GLU A 96 -7.51 -15.46 -23.65
N ARG A 97 -6.22 -15.68 -23.37
CA ARG A 97 -5.53 -15.12 -22.21
C ARG A 97 -5.60 -13.59 -22.21
N GLU A 98 -5.21 -12.94 -23.31
CA GLU A 98 -5.26 -11.48 -23.45
C GLU A 98 -6.66 -10.93 -23.24
N ARG A 99 -7.68 -11.55 -23.87
CA ARG A 99 -9.08 -11.14 -23.68
C ARG A 99 -9.51 -11.25 -22.21
N LEU A 100 -9.14 -12.34 -21.54
CA LEU A 100 -9.51 -12.56 -20.13
C LEU A 100 -8.76 -11.61 -19.20
N VAL A 101 -7.47 -11.33 -19.45
CA VAL A 101 -6.69 -10.35 -18.69
C VAL A 101 -7.34 -8.97 -18.80
N ASN A 102 -7.72 -8.53 -20.00
CA ASN A 102 -8.38 -7.24 -20.19
C ASN A 102 -9.75 -7.16 -19.49
N ASP A 103 -10.55 -8.24 -19.55
CA ASP A 103 -11.84 -8.31 -18.85
C ASP A 103 -11.71 -8.40 -17.32
N LEU A 104 -10.63 -9.02 -16.84
CA LEU A 104 -10.30 -9.09 -15.42
C LEU A 104 -9.79 -7.74 -14.92
N ASP A 105 -8.86 -7.11 -15.63
CA ASP A 105 -8.28 -5.81 -15.28
C ASP A 105 -9.37 -4.73 -15.18
N ALA A 106 -10.26 -4.64 -16.16
CA ALA A 106 -11.40 -3.72 -16.11
C ALA A 106 -12.30 -3.95 -14.87
N PHE A 107 -12.53 -5.22 -14.52
CA PHE A 107 -13.31 -5.59 -13.33
C PHE A 107 -12.58 -5.24 -12.02
N LEU A 108 -11.28 -5.58 -11.90
CA LEU A 108 -10.47 -5.30 -10.72
C LEU A 108 -10.32 -3.79 -10.47
N ASN A 109 -10.12 -3.02 -11.53
CA ASN A 109 -10.06 -1.56 -11.47
C ASN A 109 -11.35 -0.93 -10.93
N THR A 110 -12.50 -1.55 -11.20
CA THR A 110 -13.80 -1.03 -10.74
C THR A 110 -14.11 -1.45 -9.31
N GLU A 111 -13.85 -2.70 -8.92
CA GLU A 111 -14.28 -3.20 -7.60
C GLU A 111 -13.16 -3.36 -6.58
N ALA A 112 -12.08 -4.05 -6.95
CA ALA A 112 -11.04 -4.45 -6.01
C ALA A 112 -10.15 -3.26 -5.61
N HIS A 113 -9.70 -2.48 -6.59
CA HIS A 113 -8.80 -1.35 -6.34
C HIS A 113 -9.47 -0.23 -5.54
N GLU A 114 -10.75 0.08 -5.80
CA GLU A 114 -11.48 1.06 -4.98
C GLU A 114 -11.59 0.61 -3.52
N THR A 115 -11.91 -0.67 -3.31
CA THR A 115 -12.00 -1.25 -1.96
C THR A 115 -10.66 -1.21 -1.22
N GLU A 116 -9.56 -1.52 -1.91
CA GLU A 116 -8.21 -1.48 -1.34
C GLU A 116 -7.79 -0.06 -0.95
N ILE A 117 -8.07 0.93 -1.81
CA ILE A 117 -7.81 2.36 -1.51
C ILE A 117 -8.57 2.79 -0.24
N ILE A 118 -9.85 2.46 -0.14
CA ILE A 118 -10.67 2.78 1.04
C ILE A 118 -10.11 2.11 2.29
N ALA A 119 -9.71 0.84 2.20
CA ALA A 119 -9.13 0.10 3.32
C ALA A 119 -7.80 0.70 3.81
N ILE A 120 -6.96 1.21 2.90
CA ILE A 120 -5.73 1.93 3.25
C ILE A 120 -6.06 3.21 4.02
N GLN A 121 -7.03 3.99 3.53
CA GLN A 121 -7.48 5.21 4.22
C GLN A 121 -8.00 4.91 5.62
N TRP A 122 -8.82 3.86 5.77
CA TRP A 122 -9.31 3.41 7.07
C TRP A 122 -8.18 2.99 7.99
N THR A 123 -7.21 2.24 7.49
CA THR A 123 -6.04 1.82 8.28
C THR A 123 -5.26 3.01 8.83
N GLY A 124 -5.02 4.04 7.99
CA GLY A 124 -4.36 5.28 8.43
C GLY A 124 -5.14 5.99 9.54
N ARG A 125 -6.46 6.17 9.35
CA ARG A 125 -7.33 6.83 10.34
C ARG A 125 -7.39 6.07 11.66
N LEU A 126 -7.53 4.75 11.62
CA LEU A 126 -7.57 3.91 12.82
C LEU A 126 -6.25 3.95 13.59
N LYS A 127 -5.11 3.93 12.90
CA LYS A 127 -3.78 4.10 13.54
C LYS A 127 -3.67 5.44 14.25
N TYR A 128 -4.09 6.52 13.60
CA TYR A 128 -4.09 7.85 14.19
C TYR A 128 -4.97 7.93 15.44
N ARG A 129 -6.19 7.38 15.36
CA ARG A 129 -7.14 7.33 16.49
C ARG A 129 -6.58 6.53 17.67
N LEU A 130 -5.96 5.39 17.40
CA LEU A 130 -5.29 4.57 18.41
C LEU A 130 -4.19 5.36 19.13
N GLY A 131 -3.30 6.02 18.38
CA GLY A 131 -2.22 6.82 18.97
C GLY A 131 -2.73 7.99 19.83
N LYS A 132 -3.86 8.60 19.47
CA LYS A 132 -4.51 9.61 20.32
C LYS A 132 -4.99 9.04 21.66
N LEU A 133 -5.64 7.88 21.61
CA LEU A 133 -6.13 7.18 22.81
C LEU A 133 -4.97 6.75 23.72
N GLU A 134 -3.88 6.23 23.14
CA GLU A 134 -2.65 5.88 23.88
C GLU A 134 -2.03 7.09 24.59
N LYS A 135 -1.97 8.24 23.90
CA LYS A 135 -1.48 9.49 24.49
C LYS A 135 -2.38 9.95 25.64
N GLN A 136 -3.70 9.89 25.47
CA GLN A 136 -4.65 10.25 26.53
C GLN A 136 -4.56 9.31 27.73
N SER A 137 -4.46 8.00 27.48
CA SER A 137 -4.23 6.99 28.53
C SER A 137 -2.99 7.30 29.34
N SER A 138 -1.88 7.62 28.66
CA SER A 138 -0.60 7.98 29.29
C SER A 138 -0.72 9.23 30.17
N LEU A 139 -1.47 10.25 29.72
CA LEU A 139 -1.70 11.48 30.50
C LEU A 139 -2.52 11.23 31.77
N ILE A 140 -3.52 10.34 31.69
CA ILE A 140 -4.33 9.96 32.86
C ILE A 140 -3.48 9.20 33.87
N GLN A 141 -2.64 8.27 33.41
CA GLN A 141 -1.75 7.48 34.28
C GLN A 141 -0.62 8.30 34.90
N ALA A 142 -0.09 9.30 34.18
CA ALA A 142 0.97 10.18 34.66
C ALA A 142 0.49 11.20 35.71
N ARG A 143 -0.83 11.34 35.92
CA ARG A 143 -1.37 12.28 36.90
C ARG A 143 -0.98 11.81 38.31
N PRO A 144 -0.21 12.60 39.07
CA PRO A 144 0.12 12.25 40.45
C PRO A 144 -1.17 12.13 41.24
N THR A 145 -1.45 10.94 41.77
CA THR A 145 -2.30 10.80 42.95
C THR A 145 -1.59 11.58 44.04
N THR A 146 -1.97 12.85 44.19
CA THR A 146 -1.46 13.70 45.26
C THR A 146 -1.64 12.92 46.56
N PRO A 147 -0.56 12.49 47.24
CA PRO A 147 -0.71 11.88 48.55
C PRO A 147 -1.31 12.98 49.41
N GLY A 148 -2.49 12.73 49.97
CA GLY A 148 -2.97 13.55 51.08
C GLY A 148 -1.83 13.61 52.10
N VAL A 149 -1.29 14.81 52.29
CA VAL A 149 -0.29 15.06 53.31
C VAL A 149 -0.97 14.83 54.65
N THR A 150 -0.74 13.65 55.22
CA THR A 150 -0.71 13.46 56.66
C THR A 150 0.59 12.72 56.99
N SER A 151 1.70 13.44 56.85
CA SER A 151 2.86 13.16 57.69
C SER A 151 2.51 13.66 59.08
N ALA A 152 1.90 12.78 59.89
CA ALA A 152 1.77 12.99 61.32
C ALA A 152 3.05 12.46 61.97
N ARG A 153 4.05 13.32 62.11
CA ARG A 153 4.98 13.22 63.24
C ARG A 153 4.31 13.90 64.42
N ASP A 154 4.38 13.22 65.56
CA ASP A 154 4.04 13.71 66.88
C ASP A 154 4.42 15.19 67.09
N ALA A 155 3.41 15.99 67.44
CA ALA A 155 3.56 17.08 68.40
C ALA A 155 2.17 17.37 68.97
N ASP A 156 2.02 16.91 70.20
CA ASP A 156 0.92 17.22 71.10
C ASP A 156 0.80 18.75 71.29
N ARG A 157 -0.40 19.17 71.72
CA ARG A 157 -0.75 20.46 72.34
C ARG A 157 -1.19 21.65 71.47
N ASP A 158 -2.52 21.78 71.51
CA ASP A 158 -3.31 22.96 71.88
C ASP A 158 -3.74 23.97 70.81
N SER A 159 -5.08 24.16 70.73
CA SER A 159 -5.79 25.43 70.51
C SER A 159 -5.59 26.13 69.14
N THR A 160 -6.59 26.54 68.36
CA THR A 160 -7.96 27.00 68.63
C THR A 160 -8.73 27.02 67.29
N LEU A 161 -10.04 26.70 67.34
CA LEU A 161 -11.14 27.07 66.42
C LEU A 161 -10.82 27.50 64.98
N SER A 162 -11.36 26.77 63.98
CA SER A 162 -12.02 27.37 62.80
C SER A 162 -12.69 26.35 61.86
N PRO A 163 -13.67 26.77 61.04
CA PRO A 163 -14.87 26.03 60.73
C PRO A 163 -14.74 25.10 59.52
N ILE A 164 -15.53 24.02 59.56
CA ILE A 164 -15.87 23.13 58.45
C ILE A 164 -16.32 23.98 57.26
N ARG A 165 -15.40 24.27 56.33
CA ARG A 165 -15.74 24.64 54.97
C ARG A 165 -15.67 23.37 54.14
N HIS A 166 -16.87 22.88 53.81
CA HIS A 166 -17.13 21.93 52.75
C HIS A 166 -16.65 22.54 51.43
N ILE A 167 -15.35 22.45 51.16
CA ILE A 167 -14.78 22.76 49.85
C ILE A 167 -15.07 21.54 48.99
N GLU A 168 -16.23 21.61 48.34
CA GLU A 168 -16.54 20.84 47.17
C GLU A 168 -15.40 21.06 46.17
N ASN A 169 -14.44 20.13 46.17
CA ASN A 169 -13.34 20.10 45.22
C ASN A 169 -13.95 19.81 43.85
N LYS A 170 -14.50 20.85 43.22
CA LYS A 170 -14.61 20.96 41.78
C LYS A 170 -13.18 21.02 41.26
N MET A 171 -12.53 19.86 41.25
CA MET A 171 -11.29 19.62 40.55
C MET A 171 -11.59 19.88 39.09
N ARG A 172 -11.38 21.14 38.70
CA ARG A 172 -11.35 21.57 37.32
C ARG A 172 -10.29 20.70 36.65
N LEU A 173 -10.75 19.68 35.93
CA LEU A 173 -9.95 18.92 35.00
C LEU A 173 -9.22 19.94 34.11
N PRO A 174 -7.96 19.70 33.71
CA PRO A 174 -7.37 20.45 32.61
C PRO A 174 -8.41 20.46 31.48
N GLN A 175 -8.76 21.65 30.97
CA GLN A 175 -9.65 21.73 29.82
C GLN A 175 -9.13 20.74 28.79
N LEU A 176 -9.99 19.82 28.37
CA LEU A 176 -9.83 19.08 27.14
C LEU A 176 -9.48 20.14 26.09
N GLU A 177 -8.21 20.24 25.72
CA GLU A 177 -7.80 20.96 24.54
C GLU A 177 -8.42 20.18 23.39
N VAL A 178 -9.64 20.59 23.03
CA VAL A 178 -10.19 20.42 21.70
C VAL A 178 -9.13 21.04 20.79
N PRO A 179 -8.41 20.26 19.96
CA PRO A 179 -7.63 20.87 18.90
C PRO A 179 -8.65 21.56 18.01
N GLU A 180 -8.55 22.89 17.93
CA GLU A 180 -9.29 23.67 16.96
C GLU A 180 -9.20 22.98 15.60
N GLU A 181 -10.37 22.82 14.96
CA GLU A 181 -10.46 22.62 13.53
C GLU A 181 -9.57 23.65 12.85
N GLY A 182 -8.43 23.23 12.29
CA GLY A 182 -7.56 24.13 11.53
C GLY A 182 -6.06 23.95 11.65
N ARG A 183 -5.52 22.97 12.38
CA ARG A 183 -4.09 22.66 12.25
C ARG A 183 -3.88 21.79 11.00
N PRO A 184 -3.09 22.23 10.00
CA PRO A 184 -2.81 21.41 8.83
C PRO A 184 -2.18 20.11 9.30
N SER A 185 -2.69 18.99 8.80
CA SER A 185 -2.10 17.66 9.01
C SER A 185 -0.60 17.79 8.83
N SER A 186 0.19 17.23 9.76
CA SER A 186 1.64 17.39 9.76
C SER A 186 2.15 17.11 8.35
N THR A 187 2.95 18.01 7.79
CA THR A 187 3.52 17.86 6.44
C THR A 187 4.18 16.49 6.29
N ASP A 188 4.76 15.97 7.37
CA ASP A 188 5.39 14.65 7.43
C ASP A 188 4.39 13.49 7.27
N GLU A 189 3.16 13.59 7.81
CA GLU A 189 2.11 12.57 7.64
C GLU A 189 1.47 12.63 6.26
N ILE A 190 1.30 13.85 5.70
CA ILE A 190 0.87 14.01 4.31
C ILE A 190 1.95 13.46 3.37
N LEU A 191 3.22 13.71 3.66
CA LEU A 191 4.34 13.14 2.92
C LEU A 191 4.34 11.62 3.02
N ASP A 192 4.15 11.02 4.19
CA ASP A 192 4.12 9.55 4.35
C ASP A 192 2.95 8.92 3.55
N ILE A 193 1.77 9.56 3.56
CA ILE A 193 0.62 9.08 2.77
C ILE A 193 0.87 9.26 1.27
N LEU A 194 1.43 10.40 0.85
CA LEU A 194 1.76 10.66 -0.55
C LEU A 194 2.91 9.78 -1.04
N GLU A 195 3.90 9.47 -0.22
CA GLU A 195 5.05 8.65 -0.53
C GLU A 195 4.63 7.18 -0.65
N ASN A 196 3.75 6.70 0.24
CA ASN A 196 3.11 5.39 0.10
C ASN A 196 2.20 5.30 -1.13
N ALA A 197 1.41 6.35 -1.43
CA ALA A 197 0.58 6.41 -2.62
C ALA A 197 1.40 6.48 -3.92
N THR A 198 2.53 7.21 -3.89
CA THR A 198 3.47 7.31 -5.02
C THR A 198 4.20 6.00 -5.23
N ALA A 199 4.72 5.37 -4.18
CA ALA A 199 5.36 4.06 -4.24
C ALA A 199 4.41 2.98 -4.79
N MET A 200 3.12 3.01 -4.41
CA MET A 200 2.12 2.12 -5.00
C MET A 200 1.83 2.45 -6.46
N LYS A 201 1.67 3.72 -6.82
CA LYS A 201 1.45 4.12 -8.22
C LYS A 201 2.64 3.73 -9.10
N GLU A 202 3.86 3.84 -8.59
CA GLU A 202 5.07 3.36 -9.25
C GLU A 202 5.12 1.83 -9.32
N THR A 203 4.69 1.11 -8.28
CA THR A 203 4.61 -0.37 -8.30
C THR A 203 3.56 -0.86 -9.31
N ILE A 204 2.41 -0.19 -9.39
CA ILE A 204 1.38 -0.48 -10.40
C ILE A 204 1.95 -0.19 -11.79
N ALA A 205 2.57 0.97 -12.01
CA ALA A 205 3.20 1.29 -13.29
C ALA A 205 4.30 0.29 -13.68
N LEU A 206 5.16 -0.12 -12.74
CA LEU A 206 6.25 -1.07 -12.97
C LEU A 206 5.72 -2.48 -13.26
N THR A 207 4.65 -2.91 -12.58
CA THR A 207 4.03 -4.20 -12.87
C THR A 207 3.31 -4.16 -14.22
N THR A 208 2.56 -3.10 -14.54
CA THR A 208 1.96 -2.89 -15.86
C THR A 208 3.00 -2.84 -17.00
N ASP A 209 4.12 -2.15 -16.80
CA ASP A 209 5.23 -2.10 -17.76
C ASP A 209 5.93 -3.47 -17.90
N ALA A 210 6.14 -4.19 -16.79
CA ALA A 210 6.71 -5.55 -16.82
C ALA A 210 5.78 -6.56 -17.52
N PHE A 211 4.46 -6.40 -17.35
CA PHE A 211 3.46 -7.16 -18.10
C PHE A 211 3.56 -6.82 -19.59
N ASN A 212 3.61 -5.54 -19.97
CA ASN A 212 3.71 -5.11 -21.38
C ASN A 212 5.04 -5.49 -22.06
N ASP A 213 6.19 -5.39 -21.38
CA ASP A 213 7.50 -5.79 -21.89
C ASP A 213 7.57 -7.31 -22.13
N SER A 214 6.88 -8.10 -21.30
CA SER A 214 6.79 -9.56 -21.48
C SER A 214 6.01 -9.94 -22.75
N PHE A 215 5.12 -9.08 -23.24
CA PHE A 215 4.37 -9.32 -24.49
C PHE A 215 5.11 -8.82 -25.74
N THR A 216 6.02 -7.85 -25.63
CA THR A 216 6.76 -7.32 -26.79
C THR A 216 8.01 -8.14 -27.14
N LEU A 217 8.55 -8.93 -26.20
CA LEU A 217 9.73 -9.75 -26.46
C LEU A 217 9.46 -10.98 -27.34
N ASP A 218 8.21 -11.45 -27.42
CA ASP A 218 7.83 -12.68 -28.13
C ASP A 218 7.44 -12.46 -29.61
N HIS A 219 7.62 -11.25 -30.17
CA HIS A 219 7.30 -10.96 -31.58
C HIS A 219 8.52 -10.75 -32.49
N ALA A 220 9.74 -10.97 -31.99
CA ALA A 220 10.93 -10.95 -32.85
C ALA A 220 11.28 -12.37 -33.32
N LYS A 221 10.71 -12.72 -34.48
CA LYS A 221 11.09 -13.78 -35.45
C LYS A 221 10.12 -14.94 -35.57
N HIS A 222 9.17 -14.80 -36.49
CA HIS A 222 8.86 -15.89 -37.40
C HIS A 222 8.54 -15.30 -38.76
N ASP A 223 9.53 -15.32 -39.65
CA ASP A 223 9.32 -15.23 -41.08
C ASP A 223 10.08 -16.39 -41.76
N HIS A 224 9.50 -16.85 -42.87
CA HIS A 224 9.39 -18.23 -43.34
C HIS A 224 10.64 -18.95 -43.91
N THR A 225 10.41 -20.25 -44.22
CA THR A 225 11.16 -21.26 -45.02
C THR A 225 12.01 -22.24 -44.21
N GLY A 226 12.02 -23.56 -44.42
CA GLY A 226 11.35 -24.49 -45.33
C GLY A 226 11.93 -25.89 -45.04
N GLU A 227 11.13 -26.94 -45.29
CA GLU A 227 11.41 -28.39 -45.38
C GLU A 227 12.78 -29.01 -45.01
N GLY A 228 12.73 -30.19 -44.35
CA GLY A 228 13.75 -31.23 -44.58
C GLY A 228 14.07 -32.13 -43.38
N HIS A 229 13.95 -33.44 -43.58
CA HIS A 229 14.14 -34.55 -42.64
C HIS A 229 15.48 -34.60 -41.86
N SER A 230 15.47 -35.21 -40.67
CA SER A 230 16.16 -36.50 -40.38
C SER A 230 16.59 -36.66 -38.91
N SER A 231 16.20 -37.82 -38.40
CA SER A 231 16.63 -38.66 -37.27
C SER A 231 17.94 -38.42 -36.47
N HIS A 232 17.80 -38.69 -35.16
CA HIS A 232 18.69 -39.45 -34.24
C HIS A 232 19.88 -38.80 -33.48
N ALA A 233 19.85 -39.06 -32.15
CA ALA A 233 20.92 -39.40 -31.20
C ALA A 233 21.82 -38.33 -30.53
N ARG A 234 21.57 -38.16 -29.22
CA ARG A 234 22.46 -38.35 -28.03
C ARG A 234 23.94 -37.89 -28.06
N PHE A 235 24.30 -37.26 -26.94
CA PHE A 235 25.59 -37.23 -26.22
C PHE A 235 26.37 -35.88 -26.20
N GLU A 236 27.20 -35.78 -25.17
CA GLU A 236 27.62 -34.63 -24.34
C GLU A 236 28.49 -33.52 -24.98
N GLN A 237 28.53 -32.39 -24.26
CA GLN A 237 29.41 -31.19 -24.30
C GLN A 237 30.90 -31.45 -24.65
N PRO A 238 31.72 -30.46 -25.13
CA PRO A 238 31.93 -29.16 -24.46
C PRO A 238 32.33 -27.90 -25.30
N LEU A 239 32.17 -26.74 -24.65
CA LEU A 239 32.94 -25.47 -24.73
C LEU A 239 33.76 -25.17 -26.01
N ARG A 240 33.36 -24.11 -26.76
CA ARG A 240 34.22 -22.95 -27.13
C ARG A 240 33.51 -21.91 -28.04
N ASN A 241 33.55 -20.66 -27.58
CA ASN A 241 33.81 -19.40 -28.30
C ASN A 241 33.20 -19.12 -29.69
N ALA A 242 32.19 -18.23 -29.71
CA ALA A 242 31.89 -17.16 -30.69
C ALA A 242 30.56 -16.52 -30.21
N ASP A 243 30.31 -15.23 -30.08
CA ASP A 243 30.85 -14.02 -30.68
C ASP A 243 30.78 -12.87 -29.66
N GLN A 244 31.89 -12.16 -29.50
CA GLN A 244 31.87 -10.81 -28.93
C GLN A 244 31.18 -9.88 -29.94
N ARG A 245 29.85 -9.74 -29.83
CA ARG A 245 29.19 -8.54 -30.33
C ARG A 245 29.80 -7.36 -29.59
N THR A 246 30.56 -6.56 -30.31
CA THR A 246 31.01 -5.22 -29.93
C THR A 246 29.79 -4.37 -29.55
N LYS A 247 29.31 -4.52 -28.31
CA LYS A 247 28.46 -3.53 -27.65
C LYS A 247 29.28 -2.26 -27.64
N THR A 248 28.99 -1.36 -28.58
CA THR A 248 29.31 0.06 -28.47
C THR A 248 28.88 0.48 -27.08
N ARG A 249 29.84 0.55 -26.13
CA ARG A 249 29.58 1.02 -24.78
C ARG A 249 28.91 2.37 -24.93
N SER A 250 27.66 2.47 -24.50
CA SER A 250 26.90 3.70 -24.51
C SER A 250 27.76 4.77 -23.83
N ARG A 251 28.19 5.77 -24.60
CA ARG A 251 28.92 6.91 -24.05
C ARG A 251 28.01 7.59 -23.04
N CYS A 252 28.57 7.93 -21.89
CA CYS A 252 27.85 8.71 -20.90
C CYS A 252 27.43 10.06 -21.51
N VAL A 253 26.38 10.67 -20.98
CA VAL A 253 25.86 11.98 -21.39
C VAL A 253 26.92 13.08 -21.28
N CYS A 254 27.88 12.96 -20.35
CA CYS A 254 29.00 13.88 -20.26
C CYS A 254 30.10 13.65 -21.32
N GLY A 255 29.90 12.71 -22.25
CA GLY A 255 30.86 12.33 -23.30
C GLY A 255 31.91 11.32 -22.87
N SER A 256 31.98 10.96 -21.57
CA SER A 256 32.96 9.99 -21.06
C SER A 256 32.53 8.55 -21.33
N SER A 257 33.50 7.69 -21.61
CA SER A 257 33.34 6.23 -21.64
C SER A 257 33.80 5.53 -20.35
N ALA A 258 34.26 6.30 -19.36
CA ALA A 258 34.82 5.78 -18.11
C ALA A 258 33.76 5.32 -17.11
N HIS A 259 32.51 5.78 -17.25
CA HIS A 259 31.42 5.48 -16.35
C HIS A 259 30.10 5.30 -17.11
N THR A 260 29.16 4.62 -16.46
CA THR A 260 27.79 4.49 -16.96
C THR A 260 27.01 5.79 -16.74
N VAL A 261 25.93 6.00 -17.49
CA VAL A 261 25.08 7.20 -17.33
C VAL A 261 24.55 7.34 -15.90
N MET A 262 24.25 6.21 -15.25
CA MET A 262 23.78 6.18 -13.85
C MET A 262 24.84 6.63 -12.84
N GLN A 263 26.12 6.58 -13.21
CA GLN A 263 27.26 6.92 -12.36
C GLN A 263 27.96 8.20 -12.84
N CYS A 264 27.26 9.05 -13.59
CA CYS A 264 27.85 10.28 -14.10
C CYS A 264 28.18 11.27 -12.97
N PRO A 265 29.46 11.65 -12.77
CA PRO A 265 29.82 12.62 -11.74
C PRO A 265 29.33 14.04 -12.06
N THR A 266 29.09 14.33 -13.33
CA THR A 266 28.56 15.62 -13.84
C THR A 266 27.04 15.72 -13.65
N PHE A 267 26.30 14.63 -13.84
CA PHE A 267 24.84 14.60 -13.75
C PHE A 267 24.40 13.61 -12.66
N ARG A 268 24.53 14.05 -11.40
CA ARG A 268 24.33 13.19 -10.22
C ARG A 268 22.85 12.86 -9.97
N THR A 269 21.95 13.80 -10.26
CA THR A 269 20.50 13.61 -10.03
C THR A 269 19.80 13.06 -11.28
N PRO A 270 18.73 12.24 -11.11
CA PRO A 270 17.89 11.80 -12.22
C PRO A 270 17.32 12.96 -13.05
N GLU A 271 16.96 14.07 -12.41
CA GLU A 271 16.40 15.27 -13.04
C GLU A 271 17.44 15.93 -13.97
N ALA A 272 18.69 16.05 -13.52
CA ALA A 272 19.76 16.61 -14.33
C ALA A 272 20.04 15.75 -15.57
N ARG A 273 19.92 14.42 -15.45
CA ARG A 273 20.05 13.48 -16.58
C ARG A 273 18.89 13.60 -17.55
N ARG A 274 17.65 13.71 -17.08
CA ARG A 274 16.45 13.92 -17.91
C ARG A 274 16.52 15.25 -18.68
N ASN A 275 16.91 16.33 -18.01
CA ASN A 275 17.06 17.65 -18.64
C ASN A 275 18.12 17.66 -19.75
N GLU A 276 19.27 17.02 -19.53
CA GLU A 276 20.32 16.93 -20.54
C GLU A 276 19.92 16.00 -21.70
N ALA A 277 19.20 14.91 -21.43
CA ALA A 277 18.64 14.05 -22.47
C ALA A 277 17.67 14.84 -23.36
N GLY A 278 16.77 15.63 -22.76
CA GLY A 278 15.84 16.51 -23.45
C GLY A 278 16.57 17.56 -24.31
N ARG A 279 17.63 18.19 -23.77
CA ARG A 279 18.47 19.13 -24.52
C ARG A 279 19.10 18.50 -25.76
N ARG A 280 19.48 17.22 -25.69
CA ARG A 280 20.11 16.47 -26.79
C ARG A 280 19.12 15.76 -27.71
N GLY A 281 17.82 15.81 -27.42
CA GLY A 281 16.81 15.07 -28.17
C GLY A 281 16.97 13.55 -28.06
N SER A 282 17.63 13.05 -27.02
CA SER A 282 17.85 11.63 -26.77
C SER A 282 16.86 11.08 -25.75
N CYS A 283 16.54 9.79 -25.82
CA CYS A 283 15.77 9.13 -24.77
C CYS A 283 16.54 9.14 -23.44
N TRP A 284 15.89 9.52 -22.34
CA TRP A 284 16.55 9.56 -21.02
C TRP A 284 16.78 8.17 -20.41
N LYS A 285 16.12 7.11 -20.90
CA LYS A 285 16.34 5.73 -20.43
C LYS A 285 17.57 5.10 -21.08
N CYS A 286 17.76 5.31 -22.38
CA CYS A 286 18.80 4.62 -23.15
C CYS A 286 19.89 5.54 -23.71
N PHE A 287 19.65 6.86 -23.74
CA PHE A 287 20.51 7.90 -24.32
C PHE A 287 20.89 7.69 -25.79
N TYR A 288 20.09 6.92 -26.52
CA TYR A 288 20.15 6.82 -27.98
C TYR A 288 19.22 7.86 -28.61
N GLY A 289 19.67 8.43 -29.74
CA GLY A 289 18.86 9.34 -30.56
C GLY A 289 17.83 8.64 -31.44
N ASN A 290 17.79 7.30 -31.42
CA ASN A 290 16.97 6.51 -32.34
C ASN A 290 15.53 6.27 -31.85
N HIS A 291 15.20 6.70 -30.63
CA HIS A 291 13.81 6.78 -30.20
C HIS A 291 13.61 7.97 -29.27
N LYS A 292 12.44 8.60 -29.38
CA LYS A 292 12.02 9.66 -28.48
C LYS A 292 11.40 9.01 -27.23
N SER A 293 11.77 9.50 -26.05
CA SER A 293 11.01 9.18 -24.86
C SER A 293 9.63 9.82 -25.02
N ILE A 294 8.57 9.03 -24.94
CA ILE A 294 7.22 9.57 -24.75
C ILE A 294 7.22 10.17 -23.33
N ASN A 295 6.74 11.41 -23.22
CA ASN A 295 6.61 12.12 -21.95
C ASN A 295 5.55 11.47 -21.05
#